data_AF-A0A645C2H3-F1
#
_entry.id   AF-A0A645C2H3-F1
#
_cell.length_a   1.000
_cell.length_b   1.000
_cell.length_c   1.000
_cell.angle_alpha   90.00
_cell.angle_beta   90.00
_cell.angle_gamma   90.00
#
_symmetry.space_group_name_H-M   'P 1'
#
loop_
_entity.id
_entity.type
_entity.pdbx_description
1 polymer ?
#
loop_
_entity_poly.entity_id
_entity_poly.type
_entity_poly.pdbx_seq_one_letter_code
_entity_poly.pdbx_strand_id
1 'polypeptide(L)'
;MPKAIHLTVLSLVGLYLLCISILIFIVPTANLSEDESSLVTALNYYNITWASTAMNIILISAILSTMVAAMFGIGRMLRSLVEGGLGPEFLKDKTDVPYRGIIFSGLSMLLSLFIGLIFPRVYLFLISSGGFAILFTYIVLMFTHIRFRKRNGKPEGKCRLCGFPYSSLFTLLGLLVAMFSMLFVKGQASGFFAGVSLVAFFSIFYVIVKIVDKRKHHKLDTNQTNNLNNRQFLTEFSEEIDDLKEKKNKDL
;
A
#
# COMPACT_ATOMS: atom_id res chain seq x y z
N MET A 1 -18.55 14.78 -0.50
CA MET A 1 -17.24 14.10 -0.61
C MET A 1 -16.21 14.86 -1.45
N PRO A 2 -16.42 15.23 -2.74
CA PRO A 2 -15.36 15.87 -3.54
C PRO A 2 -14.91 17.24 -2.99
N LYS A 3 -15.84 18.04 -2.47
CA LYS A 3 -15.52 19.34 -1.84
C LYS A 3 -14.58 19.20 -0.63
N ALA A 4 -14.75 18.15 0.18
CA ALA A 4 -13.91 17.91 1.35
C ALA A 4 -12.47 17.58 0.94
N ILE A 5 -12.28 16.77 -0.10
CA ILE A 5 -10.96 16.43 -0.63
C ILE A 5 -10.26 17.66 -1.21
N HIS A 6 -10.97 18.49 -1.99
CA HIS A 6 -10.36 19.71 -2.52
C HIS A 6 -9.98 20.69 -1.40
N LEU A 7 -10.79 20.79 -0.35
CA LEU A 7 -10.48 21.66 0.79
C LEU A 7 -9.26 21.16 1.58
N THR A 8 -9.13 19.84 1.80
CA THR A 8 -7.95 19.29 2.49
C THR A 8 -6.68 19.49 1.67
N VAL A 9 -6.74 19.27 0.35
CA VAL A 9 -5.61 19.52 -0.55
C VAL A 9 -5.25 21.00 -0.59
N LEU A 10 -6.23 21.90 -0.71
CA LEU A 10 -5.99 23.35 -0.74
C LEU A 10 -5.39 23.84 0.58
N SER A 11 -5.90 23.36 1.71
CA SER A 11 -5.36 23.68 3.03
C SER A 11 -3.92 23.19 3.19
N LEU A 12 -3.62 21.95 2.78
CA LEU A 12 -2.28 21.38 2.84
C LEU A 12 -1.29 22.17 1.97
N VAL A 13 -1.64 22.42 0.70
CA VAL A 13 -0.77 23.16 -0.23
C VAL A 13 -0.61 24.61 0.21
N GLY A 14 -1.70 25.27 0.61
CA GLY A 14 -1.68 26.65 1.07
C GLY A 14 -0.83 26.81 2.33
N LEU A 15 -1.00 25.94 3.33
CA LEU A 15 -0.20 25.95 4.55
C LEU A 15 1.28 25.72 4.25
N TYR A 16 1.59 24.80 3.34
CA TYR A 16 2.97 24.48 2.99
C TYR A 16 3.67 25.63 2.26
N LEU A 17 3.01 26.24 1.27
CA LEU A 17 3.52 27.42 0.57
C LEU A 17 3.69 28.62 1.51
N LEU A 18 2.74 28.83 2.42
CA LEU A 18 2.83 29.88 3.44
C LEU A 18 4.04 29.67 4.35
N CYS A 19 4.23 28.44 4.84
CA CYS A 19 5.35 28.09 5.71
C CYS A 19 6.70 28.28 5.01
N ILE A 20 6.83 27.81 3.77
CA ILE A 20 8.06 28.00 2.97
C ILE A 20 8.31 29.48 2.68
N SER A 21 7.28 30.25 2.33
CA SER A 21 7.43 31.69 2.05
C SER A 21 7.91 32.46 3.28
N ILE A 22 7.39 32.12 4.47
CA ILE A 22 7.88 32.67 5.74
C ILE A 22 9.33 32.25 5.99
N LEU A 23 9.65 30.97 5.77
CA LEU A 23 10.98 30.43 6.01
C LEU A 23 12.05 31.06 5.09
N ILE A 24 11.74 31.30 3.83
CA ILE A 24 12.65 31.97 2.88
C ILE A 24 12.86 33.44 3.23
N PHE A 25 11.85 34.10 3.81
CA PHE A 25 11.93 35.50 4.22
C PHE A 25 12.75 35.69 5.51
N ILE A 26 12.72 34.69 6.40
CA ILE A 26 13.32 34.78 7.73
C ILE A 26 14.77 34.25 7.79
N VAL A 27 15.15 33.26 6.97
CA VAL A 27 16.50 32.68 6.96
C VAL A 27 17.21 33.02 5.64
N PRO A 28 18.33 33.78 5.66
CA PRO A 28 19.16 33.92 4.47
C PRO A 28 19.73 32.55 4.07
N THR A 29 19.61 32.21 2.79
CA THR A 29 19.88 30.88 2.19
C THR A 29 21.32 30.36 2.36
N ALA A 30 22.19 31.08 3.07
CA ALA A 30 23.60 30.79 3.24
C ALA A 30 23.94 29.98 4.50
N ASN A 31 23.04 29.88 5.49
CA ASN A 31 23.31 29.22 6.79
C ASN A 31 22.37 28.03 7.08
N LEU A 32 21.95 27.31 6.05
CA LEU A 32 21.14 26.10 6.22
C LEU A 32 22.06 24.95 6.66
N SER A 33 22.17 24.74 7.97
CA SER A 33 22.78 23.53 8.52
C SER A 33 21.89 22.33 8.20
N GLU A 34 22.47 21.27 7.61
CA GLU A 34 21.74 20.04 7.24
C GLU A 34 21.30 19.19 8.45
N ASP A 35 21.91 19.43 9.63
CA ASP A 35 21.75 18.57 10.81
C ASP A 35 20.59 18.98 11.74
N GLU A 36 20.05 20.19 11.62
CA GLU A 36 19.02 20.73 12.53
C GLU A 36 17.75 21.13 11.76
N SER A 37 16.58 21.00 12.41
CA SER A 37 15.30 21.40 11.81
C SER A 37 15.33 22.88 11.44
N SER A 38 15.19 23.19 10.15
CA SER A 38 15.34 24.56 9.63
C SER A 38 14.39 25.58 10.28
N LEU A 39 13.23 25.11 10.78
CA LEU A 39 12.28 25.95 11.52
C LEU A 39 12.76 26.28 12.94
N VAL A 40 13.44 25.35 13.60
CA VAL A 40 14.04 25.55 14.93
C VAL A 40 15.30 26.43 14.81
N THR A 41 16.13 26.19 13.80
CA THR A 41 17.31 27.00 13.48
C THR A 41 16.93 28.45 13.18
N ALA A 42 15.84 28.67 12.43
CA ALA A 42 15.30 30.02 12.17
C ALA A 42 14.94 30.78 13.45
N LEU A 43 14.31 30.10 14.42
CA LEU A 43 13.92 30.71 15.69
C LEU A 43 15.12 30.96 16.62
N ASN A 44 16.12 30.08 16.59
CA ASN A 44 17.37 30.27 17.33
C ASN A 44 18.15 31.49 16.82
N TYR A 45 18.12 31.78 15.52
CA TYR A 45 18.79 32.95 14.92
C TYR A 45 18.23 34.28 15.47
N TYR A 46 16.94 34.33 15.79
CA TYR A 46 16.30 35.50 16.39
C TYR A 46 16.50 35.61 17.92
N ASN A 47 17.37 34.79 18.52
CA ASN A 47 17.71 34.81 19.94
C ASN A 47 16.54 34.48 20.90
N ILE A 48 15.47 33.81 20.41
CA ILE A 48 14.34 33.37 21.24
C ILE A 48 14.46 31.87 21.53
N THR A 49 15.40 31.50 22.40
CA THR A 49 15.71 30.10 22.76
C THR A 49 14.51 29.34 23.35
N TRP A 50 13.60 30.04 24.05
CA TRP A 50 12.39 29.43 24.60
C TRP A 50 11.42 28.96 23.51
N ALA A 51 11.21 29.77 22.47
CA ALA A 51 10.31 29.43 21.37
C ALA A 51 10.85 28.28 20.52
N SER A 52 12.17 28.23 20.33
CA SER A 52 12.87 27.13 19.65
C SER A 52 12.67 25.79 20.37
N THR A 53 12.87 25.76 21.69
CA THR A 53 12.64 24.55 22.50
C THR A 53 11.18 24.10 22.45
N ALA A 54 10.23 25.04 22.56
CA ALA A 54 8.80 24.74 22.47
C ALA A 54 8.43 24.13 21.09
N MET A 55 8.96 24.68 20.00
CA MET A 55 8.75 24.15 18.66
C MET A 55 9.32 22.74 18.48
N ASN A 56 10.51 22.45 19.01
CA ASN A 56 11.08 21.11 18.95
C ASN A 56 10.19 20.08 19.65
N ILE A 57 9.66 20.40 20.84
CA ILE A 57 8.73 19.52 21.57
C ILE A 57 7.46 19.27 20.75
N ILE A 58 6.89 20.31 20.15
CA ILE A 58 5.69 20.20 19.30
C ILE A 58 5.98 19.30 18.08
N LEU A 59 7.13 19.48 17.42
CA LEU A 59 7.54 18.69 16.26
C LEU A 59 7.68 17.21 16.63
N ILE A 60 8.40 16.89 17.71
CA ILE A 60 8.56 15.51 18.17
C ILE A 60 7.21 14.89 18.51
N SER A 61 6.34 15.61 19.22
CA SER A 61 4.98 15.14 19.56
C SER A 61 4.12 14.88 18.31
N ALA A 62 4.16 15.78 17.33
CA ALA A 62 3.43 15.66 16.08
C ALA A 62 3.91 14.47 15.24
N ILE A 63 5.23 14.26 15.16
CA ILE A 63 5.84 13.12 14.45
C ILE A 63 5.42 11.81 15.14
N LEU A 64 5.54 11.73 16.47
CA LEU A 64 5.13 10.55 17.24
C LEU A 64 3.64 10.21 17.01
N SER A 65 2.77 11.23 17.05
CA SER A 65 1.34 11.06 16.78
C SER A 65 1.07 10.50 15.37
N THR A 66 1.76 11.04 14.36
CA THR A 66 1.63 10.60 12.96
C THR A 66 2.15 9.16 12.79
N MET A 67 3.25 8.81 13.44
CA MET A 67 3.83 7.45 13.38
C MET A 67 2.90 6.41 14.00
N VAL A 68 2.30 6.71 15.17
CA VAL A 68 1.34 5.81 15.83
C VAL A 68 0.13 5.59 14.92
N ALA A 69 -0.43 6.65 14.33
CA ALA A 69 -1.55 6.55 13.39
C ALA A 69 -1.19 5.71 12.13
N ALA A 70 0.01 5.89 11.58
CA ALA A 70 0.50 5.11 10.44
C ALA A 70 0.66 3.62 10.78
N MET A 71 1.20 3.31 11.95
CA MET A 71 1.38 1.93 12.44
C MET A 71 0.03 1.21 12.56
N PHE A 72 -0.98 1.87 13.13
CA PHE A 72 -2.34 1.33 13.18
C PHE A 72 -2.95 1.11 11.78
N GLY A 73 -2.70 2.04 10.85
CA GLY A 73 -3.15 1.92 9.46
C GLY A 73 -2.58 0.68 8.77
N ILE A 74 -1.27 0.45 8.89
CA ILE A 74 -0.60 -0.73 8.32
C ILE A 74 -1.13 -2.02 8.95
N GLY A 75 -1.31 -2.06 10.27
CA GLY A 75 -1.88 -3.22 10.96
C GLY A 75 -3.28 -3.61 10.45
N ARG A 76 -4.13 -2.62 10.16
CA ARG A 76 -5.46 -2.85 9.55
C ARG A 76 -5.36 -3.31 8.09
N MET A 77 -4.46 -2.74 7.32
CA MET A 77 -4.23 -3.16 5.94
C MET A 77 -3.72 -4.61 5.87
N LEU A 78 -2.80 -4.97 6.77
CA LEU A 78 -2.26 -6.33 6.88
C LEU A 78 -3.33 -7.34 7.29
N ARG A 79 -4.24 -6.96 8.19
CA ARG A 79 -5.39 -7.79 8.54
C ARG A 79 -6.32 -8.03 7.35
N SER A 80 -6.67 -6.98 6.61
CA SER A 80 -7.51 -7.11 5.41
C SER A 80 -6.88 -8.06 4.39
N LEU A 81 -5.55 -8.08 4.28
CA LEU A 81 -4.82 -9.00 3.43
C LEU A 81 -4.89 -10.46 3.92
N VAL A 82 -4.79 -10.69 5.24
CA VAL A 82 -4.91 -12.03 5.85
C VAL A 82 -6.34 -12.56 5.76
N GLU A 83 -7.36 -11.72 6.00
CA GLU A 83 -8.77 -12.06 5.83
C GLU A 83 -9.11 -12.40 4.37
N GLY A 84 -8.48 -11.70 3.41
CA GLY A 84 -8.55 -12.01 1.98
C GLY A 84 -7.76 -13.26 1.54
N GLY A 85 -7.15 -14.01 2.47
CA GLY A 85 -6.41 -15.25 2.17
C GLY A 85 -5.05 -15.05 1.50
N LEU A 86 -4.57 -13.81 1.39
CA LEU A 86 -3.29 -13.44 0.76
C LEU A 86 -2.14 -13.32 1.77
N GLY A 87 -2.42 -13.42 3.07
CA GLY A 87 -1.44 -13.32 4.16
C GLY A 87 -1.13 -14.67 4.84
N PRO A 88 0.01 -14.79 5.54
CA PRO A 88 0.36 -16.00 6.30
C PRO A 88 -0.68 -16.27 7.39
N GLU A 89 -1.18 -17.50 7.49
CA GLU A 89 -2.24 -17.88 8.44
C GLU A 89 -1.84 -17.63 9.90
N PHE A 90 -0.54 -17.57 10.19
CA PHE A 90 0.00 -17.20 11.50
C PHE A 90 -0.38 -15.80 11.97
N LEU A 91 -0.81 -14.88 11.09
CA LEU A 91 -1.25 -13.53 11.48
C LEU A 91 -2.77 -13.40 11.65
N LYS A 92 -3.52 -14.50 11.48
CA LYS A 92 -4.97 -14.51 11.62
C LYS A 92 -5.37 -14.34 13.08
N ASP A 93 -5.89 -13.17 13.43
CA ASP A 93 -6.51 -12.88 14.73
C ASP A 93 -8.00 -13.19 14.68
N LYS A 94 -8.53 -13.73 15.79
CA LYS A 94 -9.97 -14.04 15.95
C LYS A 94 -10.78 -12.86 16.53
N THR A 95 -10.12 -11.81 17.02
CA THR A 95 -10.72 -10.65 17.72
C THR A 95 -10.91 -9.47 16.75
N ASP A 96 -11.85 -8.55 16.94
CA ASP A 96 -12.06 -7.36 16.09
C ASP A 96 -10.84 -6.42 15.92
N VAL A 97 -9.90 -6.45 16.88
CA VAL A 97 -8.69 -5.62 16.84
C VAL A 97 -7.47 -6.49 16.48
N PRO A 98 -6.71 -6.18 15.41
CA PRO A 98 -5.53 -6.94 14.98
C PRO A 98 -4.33 -6.74 15.91
N TYR A 99 -4.32 -7.35 17.09
CA TYR A 99 -3.20 -7.25 18.02
C TYR A 99 -1.90 -7.78 17.41
N ARG A 100 -1.94 -8.93 16.73
CA ARG A 100 -0.75 -9.58 16.16
C ARG A 100 -0.19 -8.79 14.97
N GLY A 101 -1.07 -8.21 14.16
CA GLY A 101 -0.67 -7.34 13.04
C GLY A 101 -0.01 -6.05 13.52
N ILE A 102 -0.55 -5.42 14.56
CA ILE A 102 0.02 -4.20 15.14
C ILE A 102 1.38 -4.48 15.79
N ILE A 103 1.48 -5.52 16.62
CA ILE A 103 2.74 -5.92 17.27
C ILE A 103 3.82 -6.24 16.23
N PHE A 104 3.47 -6.98 15.17
CA PHE A 104 4.41 -7.29 14.09
C PHE A 104 4.89 -6.04 13.36
N SER A 105 3.99 -5.11 13.04
CA SER A 105 4.37 -3.83 12.40
C SER A 105 5.26 -2.96 13.30
N GLY A 106 4.98 -2.91 14.60
CA GLY A 106 5.81 -2.19 15.58
C GLY A 106 7.19 -2.80 15.74
N LEU A 107 7.29 -4.13 15.87
CA LEU A 107 8.56 -4.86 15.90
C LEU A 107 9.39 -4.61 14.64
N SER A 108 8.75 -4.65 13.46
CA SER A 108 9.42 -4.36 12.20
C SER A 108 9.94 -2.92 12.14
N MET A 109 9.17 -1.94 12.63
CA MET A 109 9.58 -0.54 12.72
C MET A 109 10.79 -0.38 13.64
N LEU A 110 10.77 -1.00 14.82
CA LEU A 110 11.84 -0.92 15.82
C LEU A 110 13.12 -1.59 15.30
N LEU A 111 12.98 -2.74 14.65
CA LEU A 111 14.10 -3.45 14.03
C LEU A 111 14.74 -2.63 12.89
N SER A 112 13.91 -2.01 12.04
CA SER A 112 14.37 -1.11 10.97
C SER A 112 15.15 0.08 11.51
N LEU A 113 14.63 0.72 12.58
CA LEU A 113 15.32 1.82 13.26
C LEU A 113 16.67 1.39 13.84
N PHE A 114 16.70 0.23 14.50
CA PHE A 114 17.92 -0.31 15.10
C PHE A 114 19.01 -0.57 14.06
N ILE A 115 18.65 -1.17 12.92
CA ILE A 115 19.56 -1.38 11.79
C ILE A 115 20.07 -0.05 11.21
N GLY A 116 19.19 0.95 11.09
CA GLY A 116 19.54 2.27 10.55
C GLY A 116 20.50 3.07 11.43
N LEU A 117 20.42 2.91 12.77
CA LEU A 117 21.29 3.61 13.71
C LEU A 117 22.71 3.05 13.77
N ILE A 118 22.89 1.74 13.56
CA ILE A 118 24.22 1.11 13.66
C ILE A 118 25.10 1.44 12.44
N PHE A 119 24.50 1.59 11.25
CA PHE A 119 25.24 1.78 10.00
C PHE A 119 24.74 3.01 9.21
N PRO A 120 25.51 4.11 9.13
CA PRO A 120 25.09 5.33 8.44
C PRO A 120 24.84 5.12 6.93
N ARG A 121 25.56 4.17 6.31
CA ARG A 121 25.30 3.77 4.92
C ARG A 121 23.96 3.07 4.73
N VAL A 122 23.51 2.33 5.75
CA VAL A 122 22.24 1.60 5.71
C VAL A 122 21.07 2.57 5.85
N TYR A 123 21.22 3.64 6.64
CA TYR A 123 20.22 4.71 6.71
C TYR A 123 19.93 5.35 5.34
N LEU A 124 20.99 5.82 4.65
CA LEU A 124 20.89 6.40 3.30
C LEU A 124 20.29 5.41 2.29
N PHE A 125 20.61 4.13 2.42
CA PHE A 125 20.04 3.08 1.61
C PHE A 125 18.55 2.85 1.89
N LEU A 126 18.14 2.79 3.17
CA LEU A 126 16.76 2.58 3.60
C LEU A 126 15.85 3.71 3.13
N ILE A 127 16.27 4.97 3.32
CA ILE A 127 15.46 6.13 2.92
C ILE A 127 15.26 6.18 1.39
N SER A 128 16.33 5.90 0.64
CA SER A 128 16.28 5.89 -0.82
C SER A 128 15.44 4.72 -1.36
N SER A 129 15.61 3.51 -0.81
CA SER A 129 14.83 2.33 -1.17
C SER A 129 13.34 2.46 -0.78
N GLY A 130 13.05 3.02 0.40
CA GLY A 130 11.69 3.29 0.87
C GLY A 130 10.96 4.30 -0.02
N GLY A 131 11.65 5.38 -0.42
CA GLY A 131 11.10 6.35 -1.38
C GLY A 131 10.74 5.70 -2.71
N PHE A 132 11.60 4.83 -3.24
CA PHE A 132 11.30 4.06 -4.44
C PHE A 132 10.07 3.15 -4.25
N ALA A 133 9.97 2.41 -3.14
CA ALA A 133 8.85 1.51 -2.88
C ALA A 133 7.51 2.27 -2.83
N ILE A 134 7.49 3.48 -2.27
CA ILE A 134 6.31 4.35 -2.24
C ILE A 134 5.92 4.77 -3.67
N LEU A 135 6.88 5.27 -4.46
CA LEU A 135 6.63 5.65 -5.86
C LEU A 135 6.10 4.47 -6.68
N PHE A 136 6.74 3.30 -6.54
CA PHE A 136 6.31 2.08 -7.21
C PHE A 136 4.87 1.70 -6.84
N THR A 137 4.52 1.77 -5.55
CA THR A 137 3.16 1.52 -5.07
C THR A 137 2.14 2.45 -5.74
N TYR A 138 2.47 3.73 -5.90
CA TYR A 138 1.62 4.68 -6.62
C TYR A 138 1.48 4.37 -8.12
N ILE A 139 2.53 3.87 -8.78
CA ILE A 139 2.46 3.42 -10.18
C ILE A 139 1.47 2.26 -10.29
N VAL A 140 1.59 1.26 -9.41
CA VAL A 140 0.69 0.10 -9.37
C VAL A 140 -0.75 0.52 -9.03
N LEU A 141 -0.94 1.47 -8.11
CA LEU A 141 -2.25 2.03 -7.79
C LEU A 141 -2.88 2.69 -9.03
N MET A 142 -2.13 3.50 -9.77
CA MET A 142 -2.62 4.14 -11.00
C MET A 142 -2.94 3.11 -12.09
N PHE A 143 -2.08 2.12 -12.29
CA PHE A 143 -2.32 1.06 -13.27
C PHE A 143 -3.58 0.26 -12.93
N THR A 144 -3.76 -0.08 -11.65
CA THR A 144 -4.96 -0.76 -11.14
C THR A 144 -6.20 0.09 -11.34
N HIS A 145 -6.13 1.39 -11.05
CA HIS A 145 -7.24 2.32 -11.25
C HIS A 145 -7.65 2.40 -12.74
N ILE A 146 -6.68 2.51 -13.66
CA ILE A 146 -6.93 2.54 -15.11
C ILE A 146 -7.55 1.21 -15.57
N ARG A 147 -7.01 0.06 -15.14
CA ARG A 147 -7.53 -1.26 -15.51
C ARG A 147 -8.94 -1.50 -14.94
N PHE A 148 -9.18 -1.12 -13.69
CA PHE A 148 -10.49 -1.20 -13.04
C PHE A 148 -11.52 -0.38 -13.83
N ARG A 149 -11.16 0.84 -14.24
CA ARG A 149 -12.06 1.68 -15.04
C ARG A 149 -12.28 1.14 -16.46
N LYS A 150 -11.26 0.51 -17.06
CA LYS A 150 -11.39 -0.15 -18.37
C LYS A 150 -12.32 -1.37 -18.31
N ARG A 151 -12.33 -2.10 -17.19
CA ARG A 151 -13.16 -3.31 -17.01
C ARG A 151 -14.59 -3.00 -16.55
N ASN A 152 -14.77 -2.02 -15.69
CA ASN A 152 -16.07 -1.71 -15.05
C ASN A 152 -16.80 -0.51 -15.68
N GLY A 153 -16.30 0.02 -16.81
CA GLY A 153 -16.95 1.12 -17.53
C GLY A 153 -16.92 2.46 -16.80
N LYS A 154 -17.67 3.44 -17.34
CA LYS A 154 -17.82 4.77 -16.75
C LYS A 154 -18.62 4.66 -15.44
N PRO A 155 -18.21 5.35 -14.36
CA PRO A 155 -18.99 5.32 -13.12
C PRO A 155 -20.35 5.98 -13.36
N GLU A 156 -21.43 5.29 -12.99
CA GLU A 156 -22.75 5.91 -12.83
C GLU A 156 -22.75 6.71 -11.52
N GLY A 157 -22.47 8.03 -11.57
CA GLY A 157 -22.53 8.87 -10.38
C GLY A 157 -21.86 10.25 -10.48
N LYS A 158 -22.13 11.10 -9.46
CA LYS A 158 -21.66 12.50 -9.29
C LYS A 158 -20.15 12.66 -8.99
N CYS A 159 -19.43 11.57 -8.76
CA CYS A 159 -17.97 11.58 -8.53
C CYS A 159 -17.22 11.32 -9.85
N ARG A 160 -17.38 12.23 -10.82
CA ARG A 160 -16.60 12.23 -12.06
C ARG A 160 -15.32 13.03 -11.82
N LEU A 161 -14.16 12.44 -12.09
CA LEU A 161 -12.96 13.25 -12.35
C LEU A 161 -13.15 13.94 -13.70
N CYS A 162 -13.10 15.27 -13.71
CA CYS A 162 -13.02 16.03 -14.95
C CYS A 162 -11.69 15.69 -15.63
N GLY A 163 -11.71 15.18 -16.87
CA GLY A 163 -10.51 14.84 -17.63
C GLY A 163 -10.05 13.37 -17.62
N PHE A 164 -10.90 12.42 -17.22
CA PHE A 164 -10.62 10.99 -17.45
C PHE A 164 -10.66 10.68 -18.96
N PRO A 165 -9.65 10.01 -19.58
CA PRO A 165 -8.50 9.28 -19.02
C PRO A 165 -7.15 10.04 -18.99
N TYR A 166 -7.09 11.26 -19.49
CA TYR A 166 -5.84 12.01 -19.65
C TYR A 166 -5.18 12.39 -18.32
N SER A 167 -5.97 12.73 -17.30
CA SER A 167 -5.43 13.09 -15.98
C SER A 167 -4.70 11.92 -15.31
N SER A 168 -5.23 10.69 -15.42
CA SER A 168 -4.58 9.49 -14.88
C SER A 168 -3.32 9.08 -15.65
N LEU A 169 -3.28 9.33 -16.95
CA LEU A 169 -2.07 9.12 -17.77
C LEU A 169 -1.00 10.16 -17.45
N PHE A 170 -1.38 11.42 -17.26
CA PHE A 170 -0.44 12.47 -16.89
C PHE A 170 0.18 12.22 -15.51
N THR A 171 -0.61 11.81 -14.51
CA THR A 171 -0.07 11.42 -13.20
C THR A 171 0.86 10.21 -13.29
N LEU A 172 0.52 9.22 -14.13
CA LEU A 172 1.38 8.04 -14.33
C LEU A 172 2.70 8.43 -15.00
N LEU A 173 2.65 9.30 -16.01
CA LEU A 173 3.85 9.80 -16.69
C LEU A 173 4.72 10.63 -15.73
N GLY A 174 4.12 11.53 -14.95
CA GLY A 174 4.85 12.32 -13.94
C GLY A 174 5.52 11.43 -12.90
N LEU A 175 4.86 10.35 -12.48
CA LEU A 175 5.40 9.40 -11.52
C LEU A 175 6.56 8.57 -12.11
N LEU A 176 6.48 8.21 -13.40
CA LEU A 176 7.60 7.58 -14.11
C LEU A 176 8.79 8.54 -14.23
N VAL A 177 8.54 9.79 -14.62
CA VAL A 177 9.60 10.82 -14.70
C VAL A 177 10.26 11.02 -13.34
N ALA A 178 9.48 11.09 -12.25
CA ALA A 178 10.01 11.18 -10.89
C ALA A 178 10.88 9.96 -10.53
N MET A 179 10.45 8.76 -10.91
CA MET A 179 11.22 7.53 -10.69
C MET A 179 12.53 7.51 -11.49
N PHE A 180 12.53 7.99 -12.74
CA PHE A 180 13.75 8.12 -13.54
C PHE A 180 14.67 9.24 -13.04
N SER A 181 14.12 10.31 -12.47
CA SER A 181 14.89 11.41 -11.90
C SER A 181 15.78 10.96 -10.73
N MET A 182 15.35 9.95 -9.94
CA MET A 182 16.19 9.35 -8.89
C MET A 182 17.54 8.81 -9.41
N LEU A 183 17.62 8.41 -10.70
CA LEU A 183 18.85 7.89 -11.30
C LEU A 183 19.90 9.00 -11.51
N PHE A 184 19.46 10.25 -11.68
CA PHE A 184 20.33 11.40 -11.94
C PHE A 184 20.90 12.02 -10.64
N VAL A 185 20.37 11.64 -9.48
CA VAL A 185 20.81 12.16 -8.18
C VAL A 185 21.89 11.24 -7.58
N LYS A 186 23.12 11.77 -7.49
CA LYS A 186 24.26 11.09 -6.84
C LYS A 186 23.91 10.74 -5.38
N GLY A 187 23.94 9.47 -5.03
CA GLY A 187 23.57 8.96 -3.69
C GLY A 187 22.20 8.29 -3.60
N GLN A 188 21.27 8.55 -4.53
CA GLN A 188 19.98 7.84 -4.61
C GLN A 188 19.99 6.65 -5.59
N ALA A 189 21.00 6.56 -6.45
CA ALA A 189 21.13 5.44 -7.40
C ALA A 189 21.15 4.07 -6.70
N SER A 190 21.72 3.96 -5.49
CA SER A 190 21.69 2.72 -4.71
C SER A 190 20.27 2.29 -4.32
N GLY A 191 19.37 3.23 -4.02
CA GLY A 191 17.97 2.93 -3.75
C GLY A 191 17.18 2.57 -5.01
N PHE A 192 17.57 3.07 -6.18
CA PHE A 192 16.99 2.62 -7.46
C PHE A 192 17.32 1.15 -7.72
N PHE A 193 18.60 0.75 -7.62
CA PHE A 193 18.98 -0.66 -7.79
C PHE A 193 18.33 -1.58 -6.74
N ALA A 194 18.28 -1.14 -5.48
CA ALA A 194 17.57 -1.85 -4.42
C ALA A 194 16.07 -1.98 -4.71
N GLY A 195 15.47 -0.89 -5.19
CA GLY A 195 14.08 -0.82 -5.58
C GLY A 195 13.73 -1.76 -6.72
N VAL A 196 14.55 -1.79 -7.78
CA VAL A 196 14.40 -2.75 -8.88
C VAL A 196 14.53 -4.19 -8.39
N SER A 197 15.49 -4.46 -7.48
CA SER A 197 15.63 -5.77 -6.85
C SER A 197 14.41 -6.15 -6.01
N LEU A 198 13.82 -5.19 -5.29
CA LEU A 198 12.61 -5.38 -4.50
C LEU A 198 11.39 -5.65 -5.39
N VAL A 199 11.25 -4.93 -6.50
CA VAL A 199 10.20 -5.15 -7.49
C VAL A 199 10.35 -6.53 -8.14
N ALA A 200 11.58 -6.94 -8.47
CA ALA A 200 11.84 -8.29 -8.94
C ALA A 200 11.41 -9.33 -7.90
N PHE A 201 11.78 -9.13 -6.62
CA PHE A 201 11.37 -10.01 -5.52
C PHE A 201 9.84 -10.08 -5.35
N PHE A 202 9.13 -8.95 -5.35
CA PHE A 202 7.67 -8.91 -5.26
C PHE A 202 6.99 -9.50 -6.49
N SER A 203 7.55 -9.32 -7.69
CA SER A 203 7.04 -9.93 -8.92
C SER A 203 7.18 -11.45 -8.87
N ILE A 204 8.32 -11.96 -8.40
CA ILE A 204 8.55 -13.39 -8.16
C ILE A 204 7.57 -13.93 -7.11
N PHE A 205 7.42 -13.23 -5.98
CA PHE A 205 6.47 -13.60 -4.93
C PHE A 205 5.02 -13.62 -5.43
N TYR A 206 4.62 -12.61 -6.21
CA TYR A 206 3.30 -12.56 -6.84
C TYR A 206 3.08 -13.73 -7.81
N VAL A 207 4.09 -14.10 -8.62
CA VAL A 207 4.01 -15.25 -9.51
C VAL A 207 3.89 -16.55 -8.71
N ILE A 208 4.62 -16.69 -7.60
CA ILE A 208 4.50 -17.86 -6.70
C ILE A 208 3.09 -17.94 -6.10
N VAL A 209 2.57 -16.84 -5.54
CA VAL A 209 1.22 -16.79 -4.98
C VAL A 209 0.18 -17.09 -6.06
N LYS A 210 0.32 -16.54 -7.26
CA LYS A 210 -0.56 -16.82 -8.40
C LYS A 210 -0.52 -18.28 -8.84
N ILE A 211 0.65 -18.93 -8.80
CA ILE A 211 0.81 -20.35 -9.11
C ILE A 211 0.17 -21.23 -8.02
N VAL A 212 0.22 -20.81 -6.75
CA VAL A 212 -0.45 -21.49 -5.63
C VAL A 212 -1.97 -21.30 -5.68
N ASP A 213 -2.44 -20.10 -6.02
CA ASP A 213 -3.87 -19.77 -6.09
C ASP A 213 -4.55 -20.44 -7.31
N LYS A 214 -3.84 -20.54 -8.43
CA LYS A 214 -4.28 -21.32 -9.60
C LYS A 214 -4.44 -22.82 -9.28
N ARG A 215 -3.70 -23.36 -8.30
CA ARG A 215 -3.90 -24.74 -7.80
C ARG A 215 -5.11 -24.88 -6.88
N LYS A 216 -5.51 -23.83 -6.16
CA LYS A 216 -6.70 -23.85 -5.28
C LYS A 216 -8.00 -23.79 -6.09
N HIS A 217 -8.07 -22.91 -7.10
CA HIS A 217 -9.26 -22.80 -7.96
C HIS A 217 -9.47 -24.04 -8.85
N HIS A 218 -8.41 -24.65 -9.41
CA HIS A 218 -8.55 -25.92 -10.16
C HIS A 218 -9.07 -27.07 -9.27
N LYS A 219 -8.72 -27.09 -7.97
CA LYS A 219 -9.15 -28.15 -7.04
C LYS A 219 -10.59 -27.98 -6.52
N LEU A 220 -11.12 -26.75 -6.52
CA LEU A 220 -12.52 -26.45 -6.19
C LEU A 220 -13.46 -26.74 -7.37
N ASP A 221 -13.10 -26.33 -8.59
CA ASP A 221 -13.91 -26.62 -9.79
C ASP A 221 -13.93 -28.14 -10.11
N THR A 222 -12.79 -28.84 -10.04
CA THR A 222 -12.73 -30.28 -10.36
C THR A 222 -13.52 -31.15 -9.37
N ASN A 223 -13.51 -30.81 -8.07
CA ASN A 223 -14.27 -31.57 -7.07
C ASN A 223 -15.77 -31.32 -7.15
N GLN A 224 -16.20 -30.12 -7.55
CA GLN A 224 -17.61 -29.80 -7.69
C GLN A 224 -18.22 -30.43 -8.95
N THR A 225 -17.48 -30.44 -10.08
CA THR A 225 -17.91 -31.13 -11.32
C THR A 225 -17.95 -32.65 -11.15
N ASN A 226 -16.97 -33.26 -10.48
CA ASN A 226 -17.00 -34.70 -10.20
C ASN A 226 -18.18 -35.09 -9.29
N ASN A 227 -18.51 -34.28 -8.28
CA ASN A 227 -19.61 -34.60 -7.35
C ASN A 227 -20.99 -34.44 -8.03
N LEU A 228 -21.15 -33.46 -8.93
CA LEU A 228 -22.35 -33.30 -9.74
C LEU A 228 -22.52 -34.46 -10.74
N ASN A 229 -21.47 -34.86 -11.46
CA ASN A 229 -21.52 -36.01 -12.36
C ASN A 229 -21.83 -37.32 -11.61
N ASN A 230 -21.24 -37.53 -10.43
CA ASN A 230 -21.47 -38.74 -9.66
C ASN A 230 -22.92 -38.81 -9.13
N ARG A 231 -23.51 -37.67 -8.74
CA ARG A 231 -24.92 -37.62 -8.34
C ARG A 231 -25.86 -37.84 -9.51
N GLN A 232 -25.55 -37.24 -10.67
CA GLN A 232 -26.37 -37.40 -11.87
C GLN A 232 -26.35 -38.85 -12.37
N PHE A 233 -25.17 -39.49 -12.38
CA PHE A 233 -25.02 -40.91 -12.72
C PHE A 233 -25.77 -41.85 -11.76
N LEU A 234 -25.73 -41.58 -10.45
CA LEU A 234 -26.49 -42.37 -9.47
C LEU A 234 -28.01 -42.16 -9.58
N THR A 235 -28.47 -41.01 -10.07
CA THR A 235 -29.90 -40.76 -10.27
C THR A 235 -30.40 -41.51 -11.51
N GLU A 236 -29.65 -41.44 -12.61
CA GLU A 236 -29.95 -42.14 -13.87
C GLU A 236 -29.90 -43.68 -13.68
N PHE A 237 -28.91 -44.19 -12.95
CA PHE A 237 -28.82 -45.62 -12.63
C PHE A 237 -29.92 -46.09 -11.65
N SER A 238 -30.42 -45.21 -10.77
CA SER A 238 -31.54 -45.53 -9.88
C SER A 238 -32.87 -45.54 -10.62
N GLU A 239 -33.09 -44.62 -11.57
CA GLU A 239 -34.27 -44.63 -12.46
C GLU A 239 -34.28 -45.88 -13.34
N GLU A 240 -33.13 -46.28 -13.90
CA GLU A 240 -33.05 -47.49 -14.74
C GLU A 240 -33.35 -48.77 -13.92
N ILE A 241 -32.92 -48.84 -12.67
CA ILE A 241 -33.24 -49.96 -11.77
C ILE A 241 -34.72 -49.98 -11.38
N ASP A 242 -35.33 -48.82 -11.10
CA ASP A 242 -36.75 -48.75 -10.77
C ASP A 242 -37.64 -49.06 -11.98
N ASP A 243 -37.29 -48.60 -13.19
CA ASP A 243 -37.98 -48.95 -14.44
C ASP A 243 -37.91 -50.47 -14.73
N LEU A 244 -36.75 -51.09 -14.51
CA LEU A 244 -36.61 -52.55 -14.66
C LEU A 244 -37.44 -53.31 -13.61
N LYS A 245 -37.60 -52.75 -12.41
CA LYS A 245 -38.41 -53.33 -11.34
C LYS A 245 -39.90 -53.18 -11.63
N GLU A 246 -40.33 -52.04 -12.17
CA GLU A 246 -41.72 -51.79 -12.56
C GLU A 246 -42.14 -52.65 -13.75
N LYS A 247 -41.25 -52.82 -14.74
CA LYS A 247 -41.48 -53.69 -15.90
C LYS A 247 -41.61 -55.16 -15.48
N LYS A 248 -40.76 -55.63 -14.57
CA LYS A 248 -40.83 -56.99 -14.01
C LYS A 248 -42.09 -57.25 -13.18
N ASN A 249 -42.73 -56.21 -12.63
CA ASN A 249 -43.94 -56.33 -11.80
C ASN A 249 -45.25 -56.22 -12.61
N LYS A 250 -45.17 -55.84 -13.89
CA LYS A 250 -46.32 -55.81 -14.84
C LYS A 250 -46.48 -57.11 -15.64
N ASP A 251 -45.46 -57.98 -15.62
CA ASP A 251 -45.44 -59.26 -16.33
C ASP A 251 -45.83 -60.47 -15.44
N LEU A 252 -46.43 -60.22 -14.27
CA LEU A 252 -46.90 -61.23 -13.29
C LEU A 252 -48.34 -60.95 -12.87
#